data_AF-A0A951R299-F1
#
_entry.id   AF-A0A951R299-F1
#
_cell.length_a   1.000
_cell.length_b   1.000
_cell.length_c   1.000
_cell.angle_alpha   90.00
_cell.angle_beta   90.00
_cell.angle_gamma   90.00
#
_symmetry.space_group_name_H-M   'P 1'
#
loop_
_entity.id
_entity.type
_entity.pdbx_description
1 polymer ?
#
loop_
_entity_poly.entity_id
_entity_poly.type
_entity_poly.pdbx_seq_one_letter_code
_entity_poly.pdbx_strand_id
1 'polypeptide(L)'
;MELLKLDIEELVNIINKALEEDKELSVNKWCNKVGIKQSTLKSKLSRGKYIYNSKTRRYNKKDITSNITSEKLAKEPNRLDNKNVIAIDEFNIDKLNLLLDNLDDILKLIDKKDITNNITVDSKETTVKTLRINKELYEKVRKFAKDKDITIGSVLNKALIDYLEKYEVK
;
A
#
# COMPACT_ATOMS: atom_id res chain seq x y z
N MET A 1 5.94 36.76 5.96
CA MET A 1 7.06 35.80 5.87
C MET A 1 6.80 34.85 4.72
N GLU A 2 7.63 34.86 3.68
CA GLU A 2 7.55 33.86 2.60
C GLU A 2 8.18 32.55 3.09
N LEU A 3 7.44 31.79 3.90
CA LEU A 3 7.92 30.53 4.47
C LEU A 3 8.21 29.46 3.41
N LEU A 4 7.74 29.68 2.17
CA LEU A 4 8.05 28.87 1.01
C LEU A 4 9.47 29.12 0.46
N LYS A 5 10.19 30.17 0.91
CA LYS A 5 11.61 30.40 0.59
C LYS A 5 12.59 29.75 1.56
N LEU A 6 12.13 29.32 2.76
CA LEU A 6 12.99 28.60 3.69
C LEU A 6 13.38 27.23 3.16
N ASP A 7 14.50 26.74 3.68
CA ASP A 7 14.92 25.37 3.45
C ASP A 7 13.88 24.37 3.99
N ILE A 8 13.81 23.19 3.38
CA ILE A 8 12.79 22.20 3.70
C ILE A 8 12.94 21.69 5.15
N GLU A 9 14.17 21.55 5.64
CA GLU A 9 14.44 21.08 7.00
C GLU A 9 14.01 22.11 8.05
N GLU A 10 14.28 23.41 7.80
CA GLU A 10 13.84 24.51 8.64
C GLU A 10 12.31 24.60 8.71
N LEU A 11 11.63 24.44 7.57
CA LEU A 11 10.18 24.44 7.49
C LEU A 11 9.57 23.31 8.32
N VAL A 12 10.16 22.11 8.27
CA VAL A 12 9.71 20.96 9.06
C VAL A 12 9.88 21.21 10.56
N ASN A 13 11.00 21.79 10.97
CA ASN A 13 11.27 22.10 12.38
C ASN A 13 10.25 23.11 12.93
N ILE A 14 9.93 24.17 12.17
CA ILE A 14 8.92 25.16 12.55
C ILE A 14 7.54 24.50 12.72
N ILE A 15 7.16 23.61 11.79
CA ILE A 15 5.87 22.91 11.84
C ILE A 15 5.81 21.97 13.05
N ASN A 16 6.85 21.16 13.26
CA ASN A 16 6.91 20.21 14.37
C ASN A 16 6.87 20.93 15.72
N LYS A 17 7.56 22.05 15.86
CA LYS A 17 7.52 22.89 17.06
C LYS A 17 6.12 23.45 17.31
N ALA A 18 5.47 23.98 16.28
CA ALA A 18 4.10 24.51 16.41
C ALA A 18 3.06 23.42 16.74
N LEU A 19 3.24 22.19 16.26
CA LEU A 19 2.36 21.06 16.58
C LEU A 19 2.62 20.46 17.98
N GLU A 20 3.81 20.67 18.54
CA GLU A 20 4.19 20.27 19.89
C GLU A 20 3.69 21.28 20.94
N GLU A 21 3.80 22.57 20.65
CA GLU A 21 3.34 23.67 21.52
C GLU A 21 1.81 23.68 21.68
N ASP A 22 1.06 23.36 20.61
CA ASP A 22 -0.40 23.39 20.62
C ASP A 22 -1.00 22.02 20.26
N LYS A 23 -1.47 21.32 21.31
CA LYS A 23 -2.10 19.99 21.20
C LYS A 23 -3.45 20.01 20.49
N GLU A 24 -4.09 21.16 20.26
CA GLU A 24 -5.34 21.24 19.48
C GLU A 24 -5.11 21.73 18.05
N LEU A 25 -3.88 22.12 17.72
CA LEU A 25 -3.50 22.57 16.40
C LEU A 25 -3.31 21.40 15.45
N SER A 26 -4.11 21.39 14.38
CA SER A 26 -3.90 20.50 13.25
C SER A 26 -3.01 21.17 12.20
N VAL A 27 -2.37 20.38 11.35
CA VAL A 27 -1.61 20.87 10.20
C VAL A 27 -2.45 21.84 9.35
N ASN A 28 -3.76 21.59 9.22
CA ASN A 28 -4.67 22.47 8.47
C ASN A 28 -4.88 23.82 9.15
N LYS A 29 -5.10 23.84 10.47
CA LYS A 29 -5.22 25.07 11.24
C LYS A 29 -3.93 25.89 11.18
N TRP A 30 -2.77 25.22 11.27
CA TRP A 30 -1.46 25.86 11.11
C TRP A 30 -1.29 26.47 9.72
N CYS A 31 -1.61 25.73 8.65
CA CYS A 31 -1.56 26.23 7.27
C CYS A 31 -2.42 27.49 7.08
N ASN A 32 -3.64 27.49 7.65
CA ASN A 32 -4.55 28.63 7.56
C ASN A 32 -4.03 29.85 8.33
N LYS A 33 -3.48 29.65 9.53
CA LYS A 33 -2.87 30.72 10.35
C LYS A 33 -1.68 31.40 9.65
N VAL A 34 -0.96 30.61 8.86
CA VAL A 34 0.30 31.00 8.22
C VAL A 34 0.09 31.44 6.76
N GLY A 35 -1.11 31.29 6.21
CA GLY A 35 -1.46 31.71 4.85
C GLY A 35 -0.89 30.82 3.74
N ILE A 36 -0.62 29.54 4.02
CA ILE A 36 -0.08 28.58 3.05
C ILE A 36 -1.16 27.58 2.65
N LYS A 37 -1.31 27.31 1.36
CA LYS A 37 -2.18 26.23 0.88
C LYS A 37 -1.62 24.88 1.32
N GLN A 38 -2.46 24.05 1.95
CA GLN A 38 -2.10 22.71 2.42
C GLN A 38 -1.48 21.85 1.31
N SER A 39 -2.01 21.93 0.09
CA SER A 39 -1.50 21.21 -1.08
C SER A 39 -0.06 21.60 -1.43
N THR A 40 0.27 22.89 -1.34
CA THR A 40 1.62 23.41 -1.56
C THR A 40 2.59 22.91 -0.49
N LEU A 41 2.17 22.93 0.77
CA LEU A 41 2.97 22.40 1.88
C LEU A 41 3.25 20.90 1.70
N LYS A 42 2.20 20.10 1.46
CA LYS A 42 2.32 18.66 1.21
C LYS A 42 3.25 18.36 0.04
N SER A 43 3.12 19.11 -1.06
CA SER A 43 3.98 18.95 -2.24
C SER A 43 5.45 19.24 -1.92
N LYS A 44 5.75 20.32 -1.19
CA LYS A 44 7.12 20.70 -0.81
C LYS A 44 7.75 19.68 0.15
N LEU A 45 7.01 19.23 1.16
CA LEU A 45 7.47 18.22 2.13
C LEU A 45 7.68 16.84 1.50
N SER A 46 6.79 16.44 0.59
CA SER A 46 6.92 15.18 -0.15
C SER A 46 8.18 15.17 -1.03
N ARG A 47 8.51 16.29 -1.70
CA ARG A 47 9.77 16.44 -2.45
C ARG A 47 11.00 16.31 -1.56
N GLY A 48 10.92 16.80 -0.32
CA GLY A 48 11.95 16.64 0.70
C GLY A 48 11.97 15.28 1.39
N LYS A 49 11.14 14.31 0.95
CA LYS A 49 10.99 12.98 1.56
C LYS A 49 10.50 13.02 3.02
N TYR A 50 9.69 14.00 3.42
CA TYR A 50 9.09 14.03 4.76
C TYR A 50 7.68 13.43 4.75
N ILE A 51 7.36 12.64 5.77
CA ILE A 51 6.03 12.02 5.98
C ILE A 51 5.49 12.42 7.35
N TYR A 52 4.19 12.74 7.39
CA TYR A 52 3.48 13.03 8.63
C TYR A 52 3.15 11.74 9.39
N ASN A 53 3.56 11.66 10.65
CA ASN A 53 3.18 10.60 11.57
C ASN A 53 2.04 11.09 12.48
N SER A 54 0.87 10.46 12.38
CA SER A 54 -0.31 10.82 13.18
C SER A 54 -0.17 10.47 14.68
N LYS A 55 0.61 9.43 15.02
CA LYS A 55 0.83 9.00 16.41
C LYS A 55 1.70 9.99 17.18
N THR A 56 2.79 10.46 16.55
CA THR A 56 3.72 11.42 17.16
C THR A 56 3.39 12.87 16.82
N ARG A 57 2.45 13.11 15.90
CA ARG A 57 2.03 14.42 15.38
C ARG A 57 3.17 15.26 14.82
N ARG A 58 4.11 14.61 14.12
CA ARG A 58 5.31 15.24 13.58
C ARG A 58 5.59 14.76 12.17
N TYR A 59 6.26 15.58 11.38
CA TYR A 59 6.87 15.19 10.12
C TYR A 59 8.26 14.62 10.37
N ASN A 60 8.49 13.41 9.87
CA ASN A 60 9.78 12.72 9.94
C ASN A 60 10.34 12.50 8.53
N LYS A 61 11.66 12.46 8.40
CA LYS A 61 12.33 12.11 7.14
C LYS A 61 12.03 10.64 6.85
N LYS A 62 11.67 10.33 5.62
CA LYS A 62 11.39 8.97 5.15
C LYS A 62 12.73 8.25 5.01
N ASP A 63 13.12 7.53 6.05
CA ASP A 63 14.26 6.63 5.98
C ASP A 63 13.91 5.47 5.03
N ILE A 64 14.82 5.19 4.08
CA ILE A 64 14.66 4.15 3.06
C ILE A 64 14.77 2.74 3.68
N THR A 65 15.17 2.64 4.96
CA THR A 65 15.36 1.39 5.69
C THR A 65 14.49 1.36 6.93
N SER A 66 13.22 0.94 6.79
CA SER A 66 12.39 0.56 7.95
C SER A 66 11.30 -0.43 7.55
N ASN A 67 11.71 -1.63 7.15
CA ASN A 67 10.99 -2.83 7.59
C ASN A 67 11.35 -3.03 9.07
N ILE A 68 10.77 -2.21 9.95
CA ILE A 68 10.84 -2.43 11.39
C ILE A 68 9.44 -2.90 11.78
N THR A 69 9.29 -4.22 11.78
CA THR A 69 8.36 -4.92 12.67
C THR A 69 8.53 -4.27 14.04
N SER A 70 7.54 -3.49 14.44
CA SER A 70 7.61 -2.73 15.68
C SER A 70 7.74 -3.72 16.82
N GLU A 71 8.84 -3.60 17.56
CA GLU A 71 9.08 -4.29 18.81
C GLU A 71 7.85 -4.21 19.74
N LYS A 72 7.62 -5.32 20.43
CA LYS A 72 6.79 -5.45 21.62
C LYS A 72 6.89 -4.20 22.50
N LEU A 73 5.76 -3.51 22.67
CA LEU A 73 5.51 -2.74 23.88
C LEU A 73 4.17 -3.19 24.45
N ALA A 74 4.27 -3.95 25.53
CA ALA A 74 3.17 -4.34 26.39
C ALA A 74 2.41 -3.11 26.87
N LYS A 75 1.11 -3.04 26.55
CA LYS A 75 0.10 -2.37 27.37
C LYS A 75 -1.20 -3.16 27.27
N GLU A 76 -1.67 -3.64 28.42
CA GLU A 76 -3.02 -4.14 28.61
C GLU A 76 -4.07 -3.16 28.06
N PRO A 77 -5.18 -3.70 27.55
CA PRO A 77 -6.48 -3.13 27.83
C PRO A 77 -7.32 -4.15 28.59
N ASN A 78 -7.65 -3.82 29.84
CA ASN A 78 -8.80 -4.40 30.51
C ASN A 78 -10.05 -4.11 29.67
N ARG A 79 -10.68 -5.16 29.12
CA ARG A 79 -12.12 -5.47 29.21
C ARG A 79 -12.42 -6.74 28.43
N LEU A 80 -13.06 -7.68 29.12
CA LEU A 80 -13.54 -8.99 28.64
C LEU A 80 -14.36 -8.84 27.35
N ASP A 81 -14.19 -9.77 26.42
CA ASP A 81 -15.20 -10.83 26.19
C ASP A 81 -14.69 -11.87 25.17
N ASN A 82 -14.92 -13.13 25.52
CA ASN A 82 -14.86 -14.35 24.71
C ASN A 82 -13.50 -14.77 24.13
N LYS A 83 -12.58 -15.19 25.01
CA LYS A 83 -11.65 -16.26 24.64
C LYS A 83 -12.44 -17.56 24.54
N ASN A 84 -12.76 -17.99 23.33
CA ASN A 84 -12.92 -19.43 23.07
C ASN A 84 -11.55 -20.07 23.35
N VAL A 85 -11.28 -20.38 24.61
CA VAL A 85 -10.25 -21.34 24.98
C VAL A 85 -10.79 -22.68 24.49
N ILE A 86 -10.47 -23.03 23.25
CA ILE A 86 -10.67 -24.38 22.76
C ILE A 86 -9.80 -25.26 23.67
N ALA A 87 -10.45 -26.08 24.49
CA ALA A 87 -9.77 -27.07 25.30
C ALA A 87 -8.92 -27.94 24.35
N ILE A 88 -7.65 -28.12 24.68
CA ILE A 88 -6.66 -28.82 23.85
C ILE A 88 -7.06 -30.31 23.66
N ASP A 89 -8.01 -30.80 24.45
CA ASP A 89 -8.48 -32.18 24.49
C ASP A 89 -9.28 -32.62 23.24
N GLU A 90 -9.60 -31.72 22.31
CA GLU A 90 -10.30 -32.05 21.06
C GLU A 90 -9.39 -32.15 19.82
N PHE A 91 -8.08 -31.89 19.96
CA PHE A 91 -7.14 -32.00 18.84
C PHE A 91 -6.61 -33.42 18.70
N ASN A 92 -7.15 -34.16 17.73
CA ASN A 92 -6.61 -35.46 17.34
C ASN A 92 -5.27 -35.28 16.61
N ILE A 93 -4.17 -35.44 17.35
CA ILE A 93 -2.80 -35.29 16.86
C ILE A 93 -2.50 -36.26 15.70
N ASP A 94 -3.08 -37.46 15.71
CA ASP A 94 -2.86 -38.44 14.64
C ASP A 94 -3.45 -37.98 13.31
N LYS A 95 -4.64 -37.36 13.34
CA LYS A 95 -5.21 -36.71 12.16
C LYS A 95 -4.38 -35.52 11.69
N LEU A 96 -3.79 -34.78 12.62
CA LEU A 96 -2.91 -33.65 12.28
C LEU A 96 -1.62 -34.14 11.60
N ASN A 97 -1.01 -35.20 12.13
CA ASN A 97 0.19 -35.81 11.53
C ASN A 97 -0.13 -36.37 10.15
N LEU A 98 -1.27 -37.05 9.99
CA LEU A 98 -1.71 -37.54 8.69
C LEU A 98 -1.90 -36.41 7.65
N LEU A 99 -2.37 -35.24 8.06
CA LEU A 99 -2.45 -34.06 7.20
C LEU A 99 -1.07 -33.51 6.83
N LEU A 100 -0.14 -33.45 7.79
CA LEU A 100 1.22 -32.98 7.57
C LEU A 100 1.99 -33.91 6.63
N ASP A 101 1.87 -35.22 6.82
CA ASP A 101 2.56 -36.25 6.03
C ASP A 101 2.09 -36.28 4.58
N ASN A 102 0.83 -35.92 4.33
CA ASN A 102 0.23 -35.89 2.98
C ASN A 102 0.12 -34.48 2.40
N LEU A 103 0.75 -33.48 3.04
CA LEU A 103 0.58 -32.07 2.68
C LEU A 103 1.04 -31.79 1.25
N ASP A 104 2.17 -32.35 0.83
CA ASP A 104 2.72 -32.16 -0.52
C ASP A 104 1.82 -32.77 -1.62
N ASP A 105 1.19 -33.90 -1.35
CA ASP A 105 0.28 -34.54 -2.30
C ASP A 105 -1.06 -33.83 -2.36
N ILE A 106 -1.55 -33.31 -1.22
CA ILE A 106 -2.70 -32.41 -1.18
C ILE A 106 -2.40 -31.13 -1.98
N LEU A 107 -1.21 -30.55 -1.84
CA LEU A 107 -0.79 -29.37 -2.60
C LEU A 107 -0.71 -29.62 -4.12
N LYS A 108 -0.40 -30.84 -4.54
CA LYS A 108 -0.41 -31.24 -5.97
C LYS A 108 -1.82 -31.44 -6.53
N LEU A 109 -2.78 -31.84 -5.69
CA LEU A 109 -4.19 -32.01 -6.08
C LEU A 109 -4.95 -30.69 -6.18
N ILE A 110 -4.45 -29.65 -5.52
CA ILE A 110 -4.89 -28.29 -5.75
C ILE A 110 -4.28 -27.87 -7.09
N ASP A 111 -5.05 -27.99 -8.18
CA ASP A 111 -4.85 -27.12 -9.34
C ASP A 111 -4.63 -25.73 -8.76
N LYS A 112 -3.53 -25.06 -9.11
CA LYS A 112 -3.23 -23.69 -8.67
C LYS A 112 -4.35 -22.74 -9.11
N LYS A 113 -5.50 -22.82 -8.44
CA LYS A 113 -6.47 -21.75 -8.32
C LYS A 113 -5.85 -20.90 -7.24
N ASP A 114 -4.93 -20.06 -7.69
CA ASP A 114 -4.72 -18.79 -7.04
C ASP A 114 -6.11 -18.27 -6.68
N ILE A 115 -6.39 -18.12 -5.39
CA ILE A 115 -7.56 -17.38 -4.93
C ILE A 115 -7.21 -15.91 -5.19
N THR A 116 -7.10 -15.55 -6.45
CA THR A 116 -7.01 -14.18 -6.92
C THR A 116 -8.43 -13.63 -6.89
N ASN A 117 -8.57 -12.37 -6.50
CA ASN A 117 -9.76 -11.61 -6.85
C ASN A 117 -9.76 -11.51 -8.38
N ASN A 118 -10.42 -12.46 -9.05
CA ASN A 118 -10.48 -12.48 -10.50
C ASN A 118 -11.33 -11.29 -10.94
N ILE A 119 -10.71 -10.29 -11.52
CA ILE A 119 -11.46 -9.20 -12.14
C ILE A 119 -12.14 -9.80 -13.36
N THR A 120 -13.43 -10.11 -13.22
CA THR A 120 -14.21 -10.71 -14.29
C THR A 120 -14.69 -9.60 -15.21
N VAL A 121 -13.96 -9.37 -16.30
CA VAL A 121 -14.40 -8.47 -17.39
C VAL A 121 -15.28 -9.29 -18.34
N ASP A 122 -16.53 -9.51 -17.96
CA ASP A 122 -17.49 -10.32 -18.73
C ASP A 122 -18.16 -9.57 -19.90
N SER A 123 -18.02 -8.24 -19.93
CA SER A 123 -18.60 -7.43 -20.99
C SER A 123 -17.74 -7.46 -22.26
N LYS A 124 -18.37 -7.77 -23.40
CA LYS A 124 -17.77 -7.65 -24.75
C LYS A 124 -17.70 -6.20 -25.24
N GLU A 125 -18.23 -5.25 -24.48
CA GLU A 125 -18.24 -3.84 -24.87
C GLU A 125 -16.85 -3.23 -24.69
N THR A 126 -16.33 -2.63 -25.75
CA THR A 126 -15.03 -1.95 -25.75
C THR A 126 -15.22 -0.45 -25.89
N THR A 127 -14.43 0.34 -25.17
CA THR A 127 -14.36 1.79 -25.38
C THR A 127 -12.98 2.21 -25.87
N VAL A 128 -12.93 3.11 -26.86
CA VAL A 128 -11.67 3.64 -27.39
C VAL A 128 -11.17 4.75 -26.47
N LYS A 129 -9.94 4.61 -25.97
CA LYS A 129 -9.26 5.60 -25.13
C LYS A 129 -7.84 5.83 -25.62
N THR A 130 -7.40 7.08 -25.60
CA THR A 130 -6.01 7.45 -25.94
C THR A 130 -5.14 7.35 -24.70
N LEU A 131 -4.07 6.55 -24.78
CA LEU A 131 -3.07 6.38 -23.73
C LEU A 131 -1.70 6.87 -24.23
N ARG A 132 -0.98 7.64 -23.40
CA ARG A 132 0.42 8.00 -23.67
C ARG A 132 1.33 6.93 -23.10
N ILE A 133 2.17 6.36 -23.94
CA ILE A 133 3.13 5.31 -23.59
C ILE A 133 4.52 5.77 -24.03
N ASN A 134 5.54 5.52 -23.20
CA ASN A 134 6.93 5.79 -23.58
C ASN A 134 7.31 5.00 -24.83
N LYS A 135 8.04 5.62 -25.76
CA LYS A 135 8.41 5.02 -27.05
C LYS A 135 9.14 3.67 -26.87
N GLU A 136 10.09 3.60 -25.95
CA GLU A 136 10.84 2.37 -25.67
C GLU A 136 9.94 1.22 -25.17
N LEU A 137 8.97 1.55 -24.32
CA LEU A 137 8.02 0.58 -23.81
C LEU A 137 7.08 0.11 -24.93
N TYR A 138 6.62 1.03 -25.78
CA TYR A 138 5.80 0.70 -26.95
C TYR A 138 6.52 -0.28 -27.88
N GLU A 139 7.80 -0.04 -28.21
CA GLU A 139 8.56 -0.96 -29.08
C GLU A 139 8.73 -2.35 -28.46
N LYS A 140 8.95 -2.44 -27.14
CA LYS A 140 9.01 -3.73 -26.43
C LYS A 140 7.67 -4.47 -26.50
N VAL A 141 6.57 -3.78 -26.25
CA VAL A 141 5.21 -4.35 -26.34
C VAL A 141 4.89 -4.79 -27.77
N ARG A 142 5.26 -3.99 -28.76
CA ARG A 142 5.05 -4.29 -30.18
C ARG A 142 5.82 -5.54 -30.60
N LYS A 143 7.09 -5.67 -30.19
CA LYS A 143 7.88 -6.87 -30.45
C LYS A 143 7.27 -8.10 -29.81
N PHE A 144 6.91 -8.02 -28.53
CA PHE A 144 6.25 -9.11 -27.80
C PHE A 144 4.94 -9.55 -28.47
N ALA A 145 4.10 -8.59 -28.87
CA ALA A 145 2.83 -8.86 -29.55
C ALA A 145 3.05 -9.60 -30.88
N LYS A 146 4.06 -9.19 -31.65
CA LYS A 146 4.45 -9.84 -32.91
C LYS A 146 4.98 -11.26 -32.68
N ASP A 147 5.83 -11.46 -31.69
CA ASP A 147 6.43 -12.76 -31.35
C ASP A 147 5.37 -13.78 -30.88
N LYS A 148 4.24 -13.30 -30.37
CA LYS A 148 3.14 -14.12 -29.82
C LYS A 148 1.88 -14.17 -30.72
N ASP A 149 1.91 -13.53 -31.88
CA ASP A 149 0.77 -13.39 -32.80
C ASP A 149 -0.52 -12.89 -32.12
N ILE A 150 -0.38 -11.86 -31.28
CA ILE A 150 -1.49 -11.21 -30.57
C ILE A 150 -1.51 -9.71 -30.84
N THR A 151 -2.65 -9.08 -30.61
CA THR A 151 -2.77 -7.62 -30.79
C THR A 151 -2.13 -6.86 -29.64
N ILE A 152 -1.60 -5.67 -29.93
CA ILE A 152 -1.10 -4.73 -28.91
C ILE A 152 -2.19 -4.43 -27.87
N GLY A 153 -3.45 -4.29 -28.32
CA GLY A 153 -4.60 -4.09 -27.44
C GLY A 153 -4.79 -5.23 -26.44
N SER A 154 -4.61 -6.49 -26.88
CA SER A 154 -4.70 -7.64 -25.98
C SER A 154 -3.59 -7.65 -24.93
N VAL A 155 -2.36 -7.26 -25.30
CA VAL A 155 -1.25 -7.15 -24.34
C VAL A 155 -1.54 -6.07 -23.30
N LEU A 156 -2.04 -4.92 -23.73
CA LEU A 156 -2.37 -3.81 -22.83
C LEU A 156 -3.54 -4.16 -21.91
N ASN A 157 -4.61 -4.75 -22.43
CA ASN A 157 -5.76 -5.18 -21.62
C ASN A 157 -5.34 -6.20 -20.56
N LYS A 158 -4.54 -7.20 -20.94
CA LYS A 158 -4.02 -8.20 -19.99
C LYS A 158 -3.12 -7.55 -18.93
N ALA A 159 -2.21 -6.67 -19.34
CA ALA A 159 -1.35 -5.97 -18.38
C ALA A 159 -2.14 -5.11 -17.39
N LEU A 160 -3.26 -4.50 -17.81
CA LEU A 160 -4.15 -3.75 -16.94
C LEU A 160 -4.90 -4.66 -15.97
N ILE A 161 -5.41 -5.81 -16.43
CA ILE A 161 -6.06 -6.81 -15.58
C ILE A 161 -5.05 -7.33 -14.55
N ASP A 162 -3.89 -7.82 -14.99
CA ASP A 162 -2.83 -8.34 -14.11
C ASP A 162 -2.40 -7.28 -13.07
N TYR A 163 -2.32 -6.00 -13.47
CA TYR A 163 -2.00 -4.91 -12.56
C TYR A 163 -3.11 -4.70 -11.52
N LEU A 164 -4.37 -4.67 -11.95
CA LEU A 164 -5.48 -4.48 -11.02
C LEU A 164 -5.63 -5.69 -10.08
N GLU A 165 -5.56 -6.93 -10.55
CA GLU A 165 -5.63 -8.13 -9.71
C GLU A 165 -4.53 -8.15 -8.64
N LYS A 166 -3.34 -7.66 -8.97
CA LYS A 166 -2.22 -7.58 -8.03
C LYS A 166 -2.44 -6.58 -6.89
N TYR A 167 -3.24 -5.53 -7.11
CA TYR A 167 -3.39 -4.42 -6.16
C TYR A 167 -4.83 -4.24 -5.65
N GLU A 168 -5.82 -4.95 -6.21
CA GLU A 168 -7.16 -5.10 -5.64
C GLU A 168 -7.15 -6.17 -4.55
N VAL A 169 -6.50 -5.85 -3.43
CA VAL A 169 -6.81 -6.45 -2.14
C VAL A 169 -7.81 -5.52 -1.46
N LYS A 170 -9.07 -5.95 -1.35
CA LYS A 170 -10.03 -5.34 -0.43
C LYS A 170 -9.77 -5.84 0.99
#